data_AF-A0A6H0TK06-F1
#
_entry.id   AF-A0A6H0TK06-F1
#
_cell.length_a   1.000
_cell.length_b   1.000
_cell.length_c   1.000
_cell.angle_alpha   90.00
_cell.angle_beta   90.00
_cell.angle_gamma   90.00
#
_symmetry.space_group_name_H-M   'P 1'
#
loop_
_entity.id
_entity.type
_entity.pdbx_description
1 polymer ?
#
loop_
_entity_poly.entity_id
_entity_poly.type
_entity_poly.pdbx_seq_one_letter_code
_entity_poly.pdbx_strand_id
1 'polypeptide(L)' 'MKRFFKTLLQFVVLSMALHLSFDIVGWLVFNAPIQNKQIIIFLITTSWLMYMYRDKFFKTFTSN' A
#
# COMPACT_ATOMS: atom_id res chain seq x y z
N MET A 1 -21.47 6.26 -1.03
CA MET A 1 -20.97 6.27 0.36
C MET A 1 -20.60 4.89 0.91
N LYS A 2 -21.52 3.91 0.99
CA LYS A 2 -21.24 2.58 1.56
C LYS A 2 -20.04 1.84 0.94
N ARG A 3 -19.94 1.82 -0.39
CA ARG A 3 -18.83 1.16 -1.11
C ARG A 3 -17.49 1.85 -0.86
N PHE A 4 -17.47 3.19 -0.86
CA PHE A 4 -16.27 3.99 -0.58
C PHE A 4 -15.72 3.73 0.83
N PHE A 5 -16.59 3.75 1.84
CA PHE A 5 -16.23 3.47 3.23
C PHE A 5 -15.65 2.06 3.40
N LYS A 6 -16.20 1.07 2.69
CA LYS A 6 -15.67 -0.31 2.69
C LYS A 6 -14.25 -0.37 2.12
N THR A 7 -13.99 0.31 1.01
CA THR A 7 -12.66 0.36 0.40
C THR A 7 -11.66 1.09 1.29
N LEU A 8 -12.08 2.19 1.93
CA LEU A 8 -11.26 2.94 2.88
C LEU A 8 -10.88 2.06 4.09
N LEU A 9 -11.84 1.34 4.65
CA LEU A 9 -11.60 0.43 5.77
C LEU A 9 -10.64 -0.69 5.37
N GLN A 10 -10.82 -1.30 4.19
CA GLN A 10 -9.89 -2.30 3.67
C GLN A 10 -8.48 -1.74 3.49
N PHE A 11 -8.35 -0.48 3.04
CA PHE A 11 -7.06 0.18 2.89
C PHE A 11 -6.37 0.39 4.26
N VAL A 12 -7.11 0.86 5.26
CA VAL A 12 -6.58 1.04 6.63
C VAL A 12 -6.14 -0.30 7.22
N VAL A 13 -6.96 -1.34 7.07
CA VAL A 13 -6.64 -2.69 7.57
C VAL A 13 -5.40 -3.26 6.87
N LEU A 14 -5.30 -3.09 5.54
CA LEU A 14 -4.14 -3.54 4.76
C LEU A 14 -2.86 -2.80 5.19
N SER A 15 -2.94 -1.49 5.38
CA SER A 15 -1.81 -0.68 5.85
C SER A 15 -1.31 -1.13 7.22
N MET A 16 -2.24 -1.38 8.15
CA MET A 16 -1.88 -1.85 9.49
C MET A 16 -1.25 -3.25 9.48
N ALA A 17 -1.79 -4.15 8.65
CA ALA A 17 -1.20 -5.49 8.45
C ALA A 17 0.22 -5.41 7.86
N LEU A 18 0.45 -4.49 6.92
CA LEU A 18 1.78 -4.30 6.30
C LEU A 18 2.79 -3.75 7.31
N HIS A 19 2.40 -2.77 8.14
CA HIS A 19 3.28 -2.27 9.20
C HIS A 19 3.68 -3.36 10.21
N LEU A 20 2.70 -4.15 10.66
CA LEU A 20 2.93 -5.27 11.57
C LEU A 20 3.83 -6.35 10.95
N SER A 21 3.62 -6.71 9.68
CA SER A 21 4.45 -7.72 9.03
C SER A 21 5.90 -7.27 8.88
N PHE A 22 6.14 -6.00 8.54
CA PHE A 22 7.49 -5.43 8.49
C PHE A 22 8.16 -5.42 9.87
N ASP A 23 7.42 -5.14 10.93
CA ASP A 23 7.97 -5.20 12.29
C ASP A 23 8.32 -6.64 12.68
N ILE A 24 7.42 -7.60 12.45
CA ILE A 24 7.68 -9.02 12.73
C ILE A 24 8.91 -9.51 11.95
N VAL A 25 9.00 -9.22 10.65
CA VAL A 25 10.15 -9.60 9.81
C VAL A 25 11.43 -8.90 10.25
N GLY A 26 11.35 -7.62 10.63
CA GLY A 26 12.47 -6.86 11.19
C GLY A 26 13.08 -7.56 12.40
N TRP A 27 12.23 -7.87 13.38
CA TRP A 27 12.63 -8.61 14.57
C TRP A 27 13.12 -10.03 14.27
N LEU A 28 12.47 -10.75 13.36
CA LEU A 28 12.77 -12.15 13.09
C LEU A 28 14.03 -12.36 12.25
N VAL A 29 14.29 -11.52 11.26
CA VAL A 29 15.41 -11.68 10.32
C VAL A 29 16.63 -10.85 10.72
N PHE A 30 16.41 -9.64 11.23
CA PHE A 30 17.48 -8.68 11.51
C PHE A 30 17.72 -8.47 13.01
N ASN A 31 16.90 -9.08 13.87
CA ASN A 31 16.88 -8.86 15.32
C ASN A 31 16.80 -7.36 15.69
N ALA A 32 16.21 -6.55 14.79
CA ALA A 32 16.19 -5.11 14.88
C ALA A 32 15.00 -4.52 14.10
N PRO A 33 14.41 -3.41 14.56
CA PRO A 33 13.35 -2.74 13.81
C PRO A 33 13.88 -2.15 12.49
N ILE A 34 13.11 -2.31 11.41
CA ILE A 34 13.45 -1.76 10.10
C ILE A 34 13.26 -0.24 10.11
N GLN A 35 14.36 0.51 10.18
CA GLN A 35 14.36 1.97 10.31
C GLN A 35 13.67 2.68 9.13
N ASN A 36 13.81 2.16 7.91
CA ASN A 36 13.24 2.78 6.69
C ASN A 36 11.94 2.13 6.23
N LYS A 37 11.21 1.44 7.12
CA LYS A 37 9.97 0.71 6.76
C LYS A 37 8.91 1.61 6.14
N GLN A 38 8.80 2.87 6.58
CA GLN A 38 7.84 3.84 6.02
C GLN A 38 8.08 4.10 4.53
N ILE A 39 9.34 4.21 4.10
CA ILE A 39 9.68 4.46 2.68
C ILE A 39 9.31 3.25 1.82
N ILE A 40 9.59 2.03 2.32
CA ILE A 40 9.27 0.79 1.63
C ILE A 40 7.75 0.61 1.52
N ILE A 41 7.02 0.83 2.62
CA ILE A 41 5.56 0.80 2.65
C ILE A 41 4.95 1.84 1.72
N PHE A 42 5.51 3.07 1.70
CA PHE A 42 5.09 4.13 0.78
C PHE A 42 5.29 3.73 -0.68
N LEU A 43 6.44 3.16 -1.04
CA LEU A 43 6.72 2.65 -2.39
C LEU A 43 5.73 1.56 -2.79
N ILE A 44 5.49 0.56 -1.95
CA ILE A 44 4.52 -0.51 -2.22
C ILE A 44 3.12 0.06 -2.42
N THR A 45 2.71 1.00 -1.57
CA THR A 45 1.37 1.60 -1.61
C THR A 45 1.18 2.48 -2.84
N THR A 46 2.18 3.28 -3.21
CA THR A 46 2.15 4.12 -4.41
C THR A 46 2.19 3.29 -5.69
N SER A 47 3.04 2.25 -5.76
CA SER A 47 3.03 1.29 -6.87
C SER A 47 1.69 0.57 -7.01
N TRP A 48 1.07 0.16 -5.91
CA TRP A 48 -0.26 -0.46 -5.91
C TRP A 48 -1.34 0.48 -6.42
N LEU A 49 -1.34 1.73 -5.96
CA LEU A 49 -2.24 2.78 -6.44
C LEU A 49 -2.07 3.01 -7.95
N MET A 50 -0.82 3.12 -8.41
CA MET A 50 -0.51 3.31 -9.81
C MET A 50 -0.95 2.11 -10.66
N TYR A 51 -0.82 0.89 -10.16
CA TYR A 51 -1.33 -0.33 -10.80
C TYR A 51 -2.86 -0.35 -10.88
N MET A 52 -3.56 -0.07 -9.78
CA MET A 52 -5.02 -0.08 -9.73
C MET A 52 -5.64 1.00 -10.62
N TYR A 53 -5.02 2.19 -10.67
CA TYR A 53 -5.48 3.29 -11.51
C TYR A 53 -4.89 3.27 -12.92
N ARG A 54 -3.98 2.35 -13.23
CA ARG A 54 -3.30 2.21 -14.52
C ARG A 54 -4.28 2.32 -15.68
N ASP A 55 -5.25 1.41 -15.77
CA ASP A 55 -6.18 1.35 -16.91
C ASP A 55 -7.06 2.59 -17.06
N LYS A 56 -7.45 3.22 -15.94
CA LYS A 56 -8.18 4.49 -15.96
C LYS A 56 -7.29 5.63 -16.42
N PHE A 57 -6.06 5.70 -15.92
CA PHE A 57 -5.07 6.70 -16.27
C PHE A 57 -4.77 6.62 -17.77
N PHE A 58 -4.41 5.44 -18.28
CA PHE A 58 -4.19 5.24 -19.71
C PHE A 58 -5.41 5.62 -20.55
N LYS A 59 -6.63 5.17 -20.19
CA LYS A 59 -7.85 5.59 -20.91
C LYS A 59 -8.06 7.10 -20.93
N THR A 60 -7.80 7.82 -19.84
CA THR A 60 -7.97 9.27 -19.77
C THR A 60 -6.93 10.02 -20.63
N PHE A 61 -5.72 9.48 -20.80
CA PHE A 61 -4.66 10.11 -21.61
C PHE A 61 -4.57 9.61 -23.05
N THR A 62 -5.27 8.52 -23.40
CA THR A 62 -5.30 7.97 -24.76
C THR A 62 -6.69 8.01 -25.42
N SER A 63 -7.73 8.56 -24.77
CA SER A 63 -9.00 8.81 -25.46
C SER A 63 -8.86 10.05 -26.32
N ASN A 64 -8.66 9.83 -27.62
CA ASN A 64 -8.70 10.83 -28.67
C ASN A 64 -10.13 11.37 -28.87
#